data_AF-A0A7C1M4N5-F1
#
_entry.id   AF-A0A7C1M4N5-F1
#
_cell.length_a   1.000
_cell.length_b   1.000
_cell.length_c   1.000
_cell.angle_alpha   90.00
_cell.angle_beta   90.00
_cell.angle_gamma   90.00
#
_symmetry.space_group_name_H-M   'P 1'
#
loop_
_entity.id
_entity.type
_entity.pdbx_description
1 polymer ?
#
loop_
_entity_poly.entity_id
_entity_poly.type
_entity_poly.pdbx_seq_one_letter_code
_entity_poly.pdbx_strand_id
1 'polypeptide(L)' 'MQIIHQDVKEGKIKVKAETLDDLWHLYHIIDPGDVVYAKTLRKQSQRS' A
#
# COMPACT_ATOMS: atom_id res chain seq x y z
N MET A 1 1.72 -2.51 -12.84
CA MET A 1 0.95 -1.96 -11.71
C MET A 1 -0.49 -1.90 -12.14
N GLN A 2 -1.43 -2.39 -11.32
CA GLN A 2 -2.86 -2.31 -11.62
C GLN A 2 -3.58 -1.45 -10.59
N ILE A 3 -4.32 -0.44 -11.04
CA ILE A 3 -5.22 0.34 -10.18
C ILE A 3 -6.53 -0.43 -10.07
N ILE A 4 -6.84 -0.90 -8.86
CA ILE A 4 -8.06 -1.68 -8.57
C ILE A 4 -9.24 -0.75 -8.29
N HIS A 5 -8.98 0.33 -7.55
CA HIS A 5 -10.02 1.26 -7.14
C HIS A 5 -9.41 2.64 -6.89
N GLN A 6 -10.13 3.68 -7.28
CA GLN A 6 -9.74 5.07 -7.05
C GLN A 6 -10.96 5.84 -6.59
N ASP A 7 -10.89 6.35 -5.36
CA ASP A 7 -11.88 7.26 -4.80
C ASP A 7 -11.24 8.65 -4.64
N VAL A 8 -11.54 9.52 -5.59
CA VAL A 8 -11.02 10.90 -5.61
C VAL A 8 -11.69 11.77 -4.54
N LYS A 9 -12.88 11.40 -4.05
CA LYS A 9 -13.58 12.16 -3.01
C LYS A 9 -12.98 11.90 -1.64
N GLU A 10 -12.61 10.65 -1.37
CA GLU A 10 -11.94 10.26 -0.12
C GLU A 10 -10.41 10.35 -0.19
N GLY A 11 -9.83 10.61 -1.37
CA GLY A 11 -8.38 10.65 -1.57
C GLY A 11 -7.71 9.28 -1.42
N LYS A 12 -8.43 8.18 -1.68
CA LYS A 12 -7.94 6.81 -1.50
C LYS A 12 -7.71 6.12 -2.83
N ILE A 13 -6.56 5.47 -2.96
CA ILE A 13 -6.21 4.69 -4.14
C ILE A 13 -5.82 3.28 -3.69
N LYS A 14 -6.42 2.27 -4.34
CA LYS A 14 -6.09 0.87 -4.14
C LYS A 14 -5.36 0.35 -5.37
N VAL A 15 -4.10 -0.03 -5.17
CA VAL A 15 -3.22 -0.55 -6.22
C VAL A 15 -2.80 -1.98 -5.93
N LYS A 16 -2.45 -2.71 -6.98
CA LYS A 16 -1.78 -4.01 -6.94
C LYS A 16 -0.46 -3.90 -7.68
N ALA A 17 0.63 -4.09 -6.96
CA ALA A 17 1.96 -4.26 -7.55
C ALA A 17 2.11 -5.70 -8.06
N GLU A 18 2.54 -5.88 -9.30
CA GLU A 18 2.71 -7.18 -9.95
C GLU A 18 4.16 -7.43 -10.39
N THR A 19 4.92 -6.37 -10.66
CA THR A 19 6.31 -6.45 -11.11
C THR A 19 7.26 -5.71 -10.16
N LEU A 20 8.57 -5.94 -10.33
CA LEU A 20 9.61 -5.19 -9.60
C LEU A 20 9.56 -3.70 -9.92
N ASP A 21 9.31 -3.37 -11.18
CA ASP A 21 9.20 -1.99 -11.67
C ASP A 21 8.09 -1.22 -10.94
N ASP A 22 6.96 -1.88 -10.66
CA ASP A 22 5.87 -1.28 -9.87
C ASP A 22 6.30 -0.86 -8.46
N LEU A 23 7.20 -1.64 -7.84
CA LEU A 23 7.71 -1.29 -6.51
C LEU A 23 8.61 -0.05 -6.57
N TRP A 24 9.38 0.11 -7.63
CA TRP A 24 10.18 1.31 -7.86
C TRP A 24 9.27 2.53 -8.04
N HIS A 25 8.19 2.40 -8.80
CA HIS A 25 7.20 3.47 -8.94
C HIS A 25 6.56 3.84 -7.60
N LEU A 26 6.09 2.86 -6.82
CA LEU A 26 5.47 3.13 -5.51
C LEU A 26 6.44 3.79 -4.53
N TYR A 27 7.73 3.44 -4.59
CA TYR A 27 8.75 4.07 -3.77
C TYR A 27 8.89 5.59 -4.04
N HIS A 28 8.73 6.01 -5.30
CA HIS A 28 8.80 7.43 -5.67
C HIS A 28 7.47 8.18 -5.51
N ILE A 29 6.36 7.46 -5.37
CA ILE A 29 5.03 8.06 -5.21
C ILE A 29 4.70 8.33 -3.74
N ILE A 30 5.16 7.46 -2.82
CA ILE A 30 4.83 7.56 -1.39
C ILE A 30 5.77 8.55 -0.72
N ASP A 31 5.18 9.53 -0.04
CA ASP A 31 5.92 10.54 0.70
C ASP A 31 5.77 10.37 2.23
N PRO A 32 6.72 10.89 3.02
CA PRO A 32 6.58 10.95 4.48
C PRO A 32 5.31 11.69 4.89
N GLY A 33 4.42 11.01 5.61
CA GLY A 33 3.11 11.54 6.01
C GLY A 33 1.93 10.77 5.40
N ASP A 34 2.18 9.99 4.35
CA ASP A 34 1.15 9.15 3.75
C ASP A 34 0.77 7.97 4.65
N VAL A 35 -0.53 7.66 4.66
CA VAL A 35 -1.09 6.52 5.41
C VAL A 35 -1.38 5.39 4.45
N VAL A 36 -0.63 4.30 4.57
CA VAL A 36 -0.78 3.11 3.73
C VAL A 36 -1.46 1.97 4.49
N TYR A 37 -2.33 1.25 3.79
CA TYR A 37 -3.01 0.07 4.33
C TYR A 37 -2.70 -1.15 3.45
N ALA A 38 -2.21 -2.22 4.08
CA ALA A 38 -1.95 -3.49 3.41
C ALA A 38 -2.32 -4.64 4.35
N LYS A 39 -2.69 -5.78 3.77
CA LYS A 39 -2.88 -7.02 4.53
C LYS A 39 -1.51 -7.61 4.86
N THR A 40 -1.07 -7.45 6.09
CA THR A 40 0.20 -7.99 6.58
C THR A 40 -0.04 -9.06 7.65
N LEU A 41 0.95 -9.94 7.85
CA LEU A 41 0.95 -10.89 8.94
C LEU A 41 1.94 -10.42 10.00
N ARG A 42 1.46 -10.18 11.22
CA ARG A 42 2.31 -9.82 12.36
C ARG A 42 2.16 -10.89 13.44
N LYS A 43 3.26 -11.51 13.86
CA LYS A 43 3.26 -12.44 14.99
C LYS A 43 3.00 -11.65 16.27
N GLN A 44 1.92 -11.97 16.97
CA GLN A 44 1.70 -11.48 18.32
C GLN A 44 2.25 -12.51 19.31
N SER A 45 3.25 -12.12 20.10
CA SER A 45 3.68 -12.90 21.24
C SER A 45 2.63 -12.75 22.35
N GLN A 46 1.76 -13.74 22.51
CA GLN A 46 0.97 -13.89 23.73
C GLN A 46 1.94 -14.25 24.85
N ARG A 47 2.27 -13.28 25.71
CA ARG A 47 2.79 -13.60 27.05
C ARG A 47 1.57 -13.84 27.92
N SER A 48 1.36 -15.10 28.29
CA SER A 48 0.45 -15.52 29.36
C SER A 48 1.00 -15.10 30.72
#